data_AF-A0A845YMS1-F1
#
_entry.id   AF-A0A845YMS1-F1
#
_cell.length_a   1.000
_cell.length_b   1.000
_cell.length_c   1.000
_cell.angle_alpha   90.00
_cell.angle_beta   90.00
_cell.angle_gamma   90.00
#
_symmetry.space_group_name_H-M   'P 1'
#
loop_
_entity.id
_entity.type
_entity.pdbx_description
1 polymer ?
#
loop_
_entity_poly.entity_id
_entity_poly.type
_entity_poly.pdbx_seq_one_letter_code
_entity_poly.pdbx_strand_id
1 'polypeptide(L)' 'MMANLIKHCTQWTMMAIASVWVTTADAIARPLHEIQDIARATTVLIDGLNPGSGVIVAQDREHYWVLTAQHVMA' A
#
# COMPACT_ATOMS: atom_id res chain seq x y z
N MET A 1 63.78 29.50 -16.83
CA MET A 1 63.38 28.15 -16.34
C MET A 1 63.04 28.29 -14.86
N MET A 2 62.09 27.51 -14.32
CA MET A 2 61.59 27.49 -12.91
C MET A 2 60.18 28.09 -12.68
N ALA A 3 59.13 27.60 -13.37
CA ALA A 3 57.74 27.91 -13.00
C ALA A 3 56.73 26.78 -13.33
N ASN A 4 57.13 25.51 -13.22
CA ASN A 4 56.28 24.38 -13.66
C ASN A 4 56.18 23.24 -12.64
N LEU A 5 56.04 23.55 -11.34
CA LEU A 5 55.98 22.54 -10.28
C LEU A 5 54.75 22.66 -9.37
N ILE A 6 53.58 23.04 -9.92
CA ILE A 6 52.30 23.07 -9.17
C ILE A 6 51.14 22.58 -10.07
N LYS A 7 51.30 21.46 -10.79
CA LYS A 7 50.24 20.92 -11.66
C LYS A 7 49.81 19.48 -11.36
N HIS A 8 50.36 18.85 -10.31
CA HIS A 8 50.18 17.41 -10.07
C HIS A 8 49.46 17.04 -8.77
N CYS A 9 48.69 17.93 -8.14
CA CYS A 9 48.03 17.62 -6.86
C CYS A 9 46.50 17.47 -6.92
N THR A 10 45.83 17.81 -8.04
CA THR A 10 44.37 18.02 -8.02
C THR A 10 43.60 17.13 -8.99
N GLN A 11 44.01 15.87 -9.15
CA GLN A 11 43.21 14.87 -9.87
C GLN A 11 42.83 13.71 -8.95
N TRP A 12 42.12 14.05 -7.87
CA TRP A 12 41.41 13.07 -7.06
C TRP A 12 40.06 12.82 -7.75
N THR A 13 39.92 11.65 -8.37
CA THR A 13 38.64 11.20 -8.94
C THR A 13 37.61 11.10 -7.82
N MET A 14 36.66 12.03 -7.79
CA MET A 14 35.46 11.93 -6.96
C MET A 14 34.66 10.72 -7.41
N MET A 15 34.71 9.64 -6.63
CA MET A 15 33.82 8.50 -6.79
C MET A 15 32.43 8.95 -6.34
N ALA A 16 31.54 9.20 -7.29
CA ALA A 16 30.15 9.56 -6.99
C ALA A 16 29.42 8.33 -6.47
N ILE A 17 29.16 8.27 -5.17
CA ILE A 17 28.27 7.29 -4.55
C ILE A 17 26.82 7.77 -4.74
N ALA A 18 26.03 7.02 -5.51
CA ALA A 18 24.60 7.25 -5.61
C ALA A 18 23.93 6.80 -4.30
N SER A 19 23.36 7.73 -3.55
CA SER A 19 22.52 7.41 -2.40
C SER A 19 21.08 7.14 -2.85
N VAL A 20 20.51 6.02 -2.40
CA VAL A 20 19.07 5.75 -2.49
C VAL A 20 18.45 6.15 -1.16
N TRP A 21 17.57 7.13 -1.20
CA TRP A 21 16.74 7.50 -0.06
C TRP A 21 15.51 6.60 -0.04
N VAL A 22 15.39 5.77 1.01
CA VAL A 22 14.17 5.02 1.28
C VAL A 22 13.37 5.82 2.31
N THR A 23 12.25 6.41 1.89
CA THR A 23 11.31 7.05 2.81
C THR A 23 10.30 6.01 3.27
N THR A 24 10.21 5.76 4.57
CA THR A 24 9.09 4.98 5.12
C THR A 24 7.84 5.84 5.11
N ALA A 25 6.75 5.34 4.55
CA ALA A 25 5.45 6.01 4.71
C ALA A 25 5.02 5.87 6.17
N ASP A 26 4.75 6.99 6.84
CA ASP A 26 4.04 6.99 8.11
C ASP A 26 2.61 6.48 7.89
N ALA A 27 2.26 5.37 8.53
CA ALA A 27 0.90 4.85 8.50
C ALA A 27 0.03 5.72 9.41
N ILE A 28 -0.67 6.70 8.83
CA ILE A 28 -1.69 7.47 9.54
C ILE A 28 -2.91 6.56 9.74
N ALA A 29 -3.22 6.22 10.99
CA ALA A 29 -4.43 5.49 11.32
C ALA A 29 -5.65 6.32 10.89
N ARG A 30 -6.56 5.71 10.13
CA ARG A 30 -7.83 6.35 9.76
C ARG A 30 -8.69 6.58 10.99
N PRO A 31 -9.47 7.68 11.06
CA PRO A 31 -10.41 7.90 12.14
C PRO A 31 -11.49 6.81 12.16
N LEU A 32 -11.99 6.50 13.36
CA LEU A 32 -12.92 5.39 13.58
C LEU A 32 -14.19 5.47 12.71
N HIS A 33 -14.75 6.67 12.52
CA HIS A 33 -15.95 6.84 11.70
C HIS A 33 -15.71 6.42 10.25
N GLU A 34 -14.55 6.76 9.67
CA GLU A 34 -14.21 6.37 8.30
C GLU A 34 -14.07 4.85 8.18
N ILE A 35 -13.46 4.20 9.18
CA ILE A 35 -13.38 2.73 9.25
C ILE A 35 -14.79 2.11 9.32
N GLN A 36 -15.68 2.68 10.14
CA GLN A 36 -17.06 2.22 10.28
C GLN A 36 -17.86 2.39 8.99
N ASP A 37 -17.66 3.50 8.27
CA ASP A 37 -18.33 3.77 7.00
C ASP A 37 -17.88 2.76 5.93
N ILE A 38 -16.58 2.47 5.85
CA ILE A 38 -16.04 1.44 4.95
C ILE A 38 -16.57 0.06 5.31
N ALA A 39 -16.55 -0.30 6.59
CA ALA A 39 -17.05 -1.59 7.06
C ALA A 39 -18.54 -1.76 6.72
N ARG A 40 -19.34 -0.71 6.89
CA ARG A 40 -20.77 -0.72 6.54
C ARG A 40 -21.01 -0.84 5.04
N ALA A 41 -20.20 -0.15 4.22
CA ALA A 41 -20.34 -0.17 2.77
C ALA A 41 -19.92 -1.51 2.13
N THR A 42 -19.04 -2.27 2.80
CA THR A 42 -18.51 -3.54 2.28
C THR A 42 -19.18 -4.78 2.86
N THR A 43 -19.84 -4.66 4.02
CA THR A 43 -20.55 -5.78 4.67
C THR A 43 -21.96 -5.91 4.10
N VAL A 44 -22.35 -7.13 3.73
CA VAL A 44 -23.69 -7.44 3.21
C VAL A 44 -24.40 -8.44 4.12
N LEU A 45 -25.72 -8.34 4.18
CA LEU A 45 -26.59 -9.37 4.73
C LEU A 45 -26.88 -10.40 3.64
N ILE A 46 -26.74 -11.68 3.96
CA ILE A 46 -26.99 -12.79 3.06
C ILE A 46 -28.15 -13.60 3.63
N ASP A 47 -29.24 -13.65 2.88
CA ASP A 47 -30.43 -14.44 3.20
C ASP A 47 -30.30 -15.84 2.58
N GLY A 48 -29.37 -16.62 3.13
CA GLY A 48 -29.10 -18.01 2.71
C GLY A 48 -29.90 -19.05 3.52
N LEU A 49 -29.48 -20.32 3.46
CA LEU A 49 -30.08 -21.41 4.24
C LEU A 49 -30.05 -21.11 5.74
N ASN A 50 -28.92 -20.56 6.21
CA ASN A 50 -28.77 -19.98 7.54
C ASN A 50 -28.36 -18.51 7.37
N PRO A 51 -29.21 -17.53 7.69
CA PRO A 51 -28.89 -16.13 7.49
C PRO A 51 -27.57 -15.72 8.15
N GLY A 52 -26.78 -14.92 7.44
CA GLY A 52 -25.47 -14.51 7.90
C GLY A 52 -24.97 -13.25 7.19
N SER A 53 -23.74 -12.85 7.48
CA SER A 53 -23.10 -11.73 6.80
C SER A 53 -22.03 -12.21 5.80
N GLY A 54 -21.59 -11.28 4.96
CA GLY A 54 -20.41 -11.45 4.12
C GLY A 54 -19.74 -10.12 3.83
N VAL A 55 -18.55 -10.20 3.22
CA VAL A 55 -17.74 -9.03 2.85
C VAL A 55 -17.52 -9.04 1.33
N ILE A 56 -17.84 -7.93 0.68
CA ILE A 56 -17.56 -7.71 -0.74
C ILE A 56 -16.04 -7.62 -0.94
N VAL A 57 -15.49 -8.46 -1.84
CA VAL A 57 -14.06 -8.49 -2.18
C VAL A 57 -13.75 -8.09 -3.62
N ALA A 58 -14.74 -8.15 -4.50
CA ALA A 58 -14.65 -7.64 -5.85
C ALA A 58 -16.02 -7.21 -6.37
N GLN A 59 -16.04 -6.31 -7.35
CA GLN A 59 -17.23 -5.86 -8.05
C GLN A 59 -16.92 -5.68 -9.54
N ASP A 60 -17.82 -6.15 -10.40
CA ASP A 60 -17.84 -5.92 -11.84
C ASP A 60 -19.26 -5.58 -12.28
N ARG A 61 -19.49 -4.29 -12.56
CA ARG A 61 -20.82 -3.71 -12.82
C ARG A 61 -21.79 -4.05 -11.68
N GLU A 62 -22.75 -4.93 -11.95
CA GLU A 62 -23.79 -5.39 -11.01
C GLU A 62 -23.46 -6.75 -10.37
N HIS A 63 -22.30 -7.33 -10.66
CA HIS A 63 -21.84 -8.58 -10.06
C HIS A 63 -20.91 -8.27 -8.88
N TYR A 64 -21.19 -8.88 -7.74
CA TYR A 64 -20.43 -8.74 -6.51
C TYR A 64 -19.91 -10.11 -6.08
N TRP A 65 -18.61 -10.19 -5.78
CA TRP A 65 -18.02 -11.37 -5.17
C TRP A 65 -17.94 -11.15 -3.66
N VAL A 66 -18.55 -12.07 -2.91
CA VAL A 66 -18.72 -11.95 -1.46
C VAL A 66 -18.06 -13.14 -0.78
N LEU A 67 -17.19 -12.86 0.19
CA LEU A 67 -16.68 -13.86 1.13
C LEU A 67 -17.71 -14.06 2.25
N THR A 68 -18.13 -15.30 2.47
CA THR A 68 -19.07 -15.68 3.54
C THR A 68 -18.74 -17.09 4.06
N ALA A 69 -19.37 -17.50 5.16
CA ALA A 69 -19.23 -18.84 5.69
C ALA A 69 -20.00 -19.85 4.86
N GLN A 70 -19.46 -21.07 4.70
CA GLN A 70 -20.09 -22.12 3.91
C GLN A 70 -21.50 -22.47 4.40
N HIS A 71 -21.71 -22.52 5.72
CA HIS A 71 -23.00 -22.86 6.33
C HIS A 71 -24.11 -21.83 6.09
N VAL A 72 -23.76 -20.62 5.60
CA VAL A 72 -24.77 -19.63 5.19
C VAL A 72 -25.46 -20.09 3.91
N MET A 73 -24.76 -20.81 3.03
CA MET A 73 -25.24 -21.22 1.72
C MET A 73 -25.62 -22.70 1.60
N ALA A 74 -25.09 -23.58 2.46
CA ALA A 74 -25.19 -25.04 2.34
C ALA A 74 -25.48 -25.75 3.66
#